data_AF-A0AAN9CEX1-F1
#
_entry.id   AF-A0AAN9CEX1-F1
#
_cell.length_a   1.000
_cell.length_b   1.000
_cell.length_c   1.000
_cell.angle_alpha   90.00
_cell.angle_beta   90.00
_cell.angle_gamma   90.00
#
_symmetry.space_group_name_H-M   'P 1'
#
loop_
_entity.id
_entity.type
_entity.pdbx_description
1 polymer ?
#
loop_
_entity_poly.entity_id
_entity_poly.type
_entity_poly.pdbx_seq_one_letter_code
_entity_poly.pdbx_strand_id
1 'polypeptide(L)'
;MDVVVKTLNIIKFPCFAHTLNLGAEKLYNCNTVSNWAARIRSVIVWIKRSHMAKVVLKEKQQLLKLPQHMLLLDVRTRWKSLYLMMERFCEQLQL
;
A
#
# COMPACT_ATOMS: atom_id res chain seq x y z
N MET A 1 -15.51 -19.87 -17.84
CA MET A 1 -14.62 -19.56 -18.98
C MET A 1 -13.58 -20.66 -19.20
N ASP A 2 -12.96 -21.22 -18.16
CA ASP A 2 -11.88 -22.22 -18.35
C ASP A 2 -12.32 -23.54 -18.99
N VAL A 3 -13.58 -23.94 -18.83
CA VAL A 3 -14.13 -25.12 -19.51
C VAL A 3 -14.18 -24.91 -21.03
N VAL A 4 -14.66 -23.74 -21.48
CA VAL A 4 -14.77 -23.40 -22.91
C VAL A 4 -13.40 -23.23 -23.57
N VAL A 5 -12.44 -22.64 -22.86
CA VAL A 5 -11.05 -22.47 -23.31
C VAL A 5 -10.36 -23.83 -23.51
N LYS A 6 -10.62 -24.80 -22.62
CA LYS A 6 -10.11 -26.17 -22.74
C LYS A 6 -10.74 -26.90 -23.92
N THR A 7 -12.05 -26.76 -24.14
CA THR A 7 -12.74 -27.41 -25.26
C THR A 7 -12.29 -26.88 -26.63
N LEU A 8 -11.90 -25.60 -26.71
CA LEU A 8 -11.44 -24.95 -27.95
C LEU A 8 -9.92 -25.04 -28.18
N ASN A 9 -9.19 -25.79 -27.34
CA ASN A 9 -7.73 -25.94 -27.41
C ASN A 9 -6.95 -24.59 -27.45
N ILE A 10 -7.46 -23.58 -26.76
CA ILE A 10 -6.83 -22.26 -26.70
C ILE A 10 -5.74 -22.28 -25.63
N ILE A 11 -4.51 -21.93 -26.01
CA ILE A 11 -3.38 -21.86 -25.08
C ILE A 11 -3.51 -20.57 -24.24
N LYS A 12 -3.70 -20.73 -22.92
CA LYS A 12 -3.70 -19.62 -21.95
C LYS A 12 -2.30 -19.47 -21.35
N PHE A 13 -1.69 -18.30 -21.53
CA PHE A 13 -0.51 -17.91 -20.76
C PHE A 13 -0.92 -17.13 -19.51
N PRO A 14 -0.45 -17.52 -18.32
CA PRO A 14 -0.71 -16.73 -17.12
C PRO A 14 0.04 -15.39 -17.21
N CYS A 15 -0.67 -14.30 -16.92
CA CYS A 15 -0.04 -12.98 -16.86
C CYS A 15 0.87 -12.89 -15.63
N PHE A 16 2.17 -12.65 -15.84
CA PHE A 16 3.15 -12.54 -14.76
C PHE A 16 2.76 -11.49 -13.72
N ALA A 17 2.32 -10.32 -14.18
CA ALA A 17 1.87 -9.24 -13.29
C ALA A 17 0.65 -9.67 -12.44
N HIS A 18 -0.24 -10.49 -13.00
CA HIS A 18 -1.38 -11.03 -12.27
C HIS A 18 -0.94 -12.05 -11.22
N THR A 19 -0.02 -12.95 -11.54
CA THR A 19 0.54 -13.91 -10.57
C THR A 19 1.23 -13.20 -9.41
N LEU A 20 2.00 -12.16 -9.69
CA LEU A 20 2.66 -11.35 -8.66
C LEU A 20 1.64 -10.63 -7.78
N ASN A 21 0.58 -10.08 -8.38
CA ASN A 21 -0.53 -9.48 -7.64
C ASN A 21 -1.20 -10.48 -6.69
N LEU A 22 -1.51 -11.70 -7.16
CA LEU A 22 -2.10 -12.74 -6.31
C LEU A 22 -1.19 -13.10 -5.11
N GLY A 23 0.14 -13.12 -5.32
CA GLY A 23 1.10 -13.32 -4.24
C GLY A 23 1.09 -12.19 -3.21
N ALA A 24 1.11 -10.93 -3.68
CA ALA A 24 1.05 -9.76 -2.82
C ALA A 24 -0.26 -9.69 -2.02
N GLU A 25 -1.40 -9.97 -2.67
CA GLU A 25 -2.71 -9.99 -2.02
C GLU A 25 -2.78 -11.02 -0.89
N LYS A 26 -2.23 -12.23 -1.09
CA LYS A 26 -2.12 -13.24 -0.03
C LYS A 26 -1.29 -12.75 1.15
N LEU A 27 -0.17 -12.08 0.89
CA LEU A 27 0.67 -11.50 1.93
C LEU A 27 -0.08 -10.41 2.72
N TYR A 28 -0.78 -9.52 2.02
CA TYR A 28 -1.52 -8.42 2.64
C TYR A 28 -2.70 -8.88 3.49
N ASN A 29 -3.32 -10.00 3.12
CA ASN A 29 -4.40 -10.64 3.88
C ASN A 29 -3.91 -11.45 5.08
N CYS A 30 -2.60 -11.63 5.26
CA CYS A 30 -2.07 -12.22 6.49
C CYS A 30 -2.42 -11.34 7.70
N ASN A 31 -2.97 -11.95 8.76
CA ASN A 31 -3.46 -11.22 9.93
C ASN A 31 -2.43 -10.26 10.52
N THR A 32 -1.17 -10.66 10.61
CA THR A 32 -0.09 -9.81 11.10
C THR A 32 0.04 -8.54 10.26
N VAL A 33 0.17 -8.68 8.94
CA VAL A 33 0.33 -7.55 8.01
C VAL A 33 -0.92 -6.67 8.00
N SER A 34 -2.10 -7.28 7.97
CA SER A 34 -3.38 -6.58 7.98
C SER A 34 -3.57 -5.73 9.23
N ASN A 35 -3.23 -6.27 10.41
CA ASN A 35 -3.31 -5.55 11.69
C ASN A 35 -2.34 -4.37 11.74
N TRP A 36 -1.09 -4.56 11.30
CA TRP A 36 -0.11 -3.47 11.20
C TRP A 36 -0.58 -2.39 10.23
N ALA A 37 -1.04 -2.78 9.04
CA ALA A 37 -1.58 -1.87 8.05
C ALA A 37 -2.78 -1.08 8.59
N ALA A 38 -3.68 -1.71 9.35
CA ALA A 38 -4.82 -1.03 9.97
C ALA A 38 -4.37 0.05 10.96
N ARG A 39 -3.38 -0.24 11.82
CA ARG A 39 -2.81 0.76 12.74
C ARG A 39 -2.18 1.93 12.00
N ILE A 40 -1.40 1.65 10.96
CA ILE A 40 -0.77 2.68 10.13
C ILE A 40 -1.83 3.55 9.45
N ARG A 41 -2.87 2.95 8.86
CA ARG A 41 -4.00 3.69 8.26
C ARG A 41 -4.64 4.66 9.26
N SER A 42 -4.91 4.22 10.49
CA SER A 42 -5.50 5.07 11.52
C SER A 42 -4.63 6.29 11.83
N VAL A 43 -3.30 6.11 11.93
CA VAL A 43 -2.35 7.21 12.13
C VAL A 43 -2.36 8.17 10.94
N ILE A 44 -2.28 7.63 9.71
CA ILE A 44 -2.29 8.44 8.49
C ILE A 44 -3.59 9.26 8.37
N VAL A 45 -4.74 8.64 8.65
CA VAL A 45 -6.05 9.32 8.64
C VAL A 45 -6.08 10.44 9.68
N TRP A 46 -5.60 10.20 10.89
CA TRP A 46 -5.52 11.23 11.93
C TRP A 46 -4.64 12.41 11.51
N ILE A 47 -3.46 12.15 10.96
CA ILE A 47 -2.55 13.20 10.44
C ILE A 47 -3.22 13.98 9.30
N LYS A 48 -3.87 13.28 8.36
CA LYS A 48 -4.57 13.93 7.24
C LYS A 48 -5.75 14.79 7.69
N ARG A 49 -6.38 14.47 8.83
CA ARG A 49 -7.52 15.22 9.37
C ARG A 49 -7.10 16.42 10.23
N SER A 50 -6.02 16.29 11.00
CA SER A 50 -5.56 17.34 11.93
C SER A 50 -4.65 18.35 11.23
N HIS A 51 -5.00 19.64 11.28
CA HIS A 51 -4.14 20.70 10.77
C HIS A 51 -2.80 20.75 11.52
N MET A 52 -2.85 20.70 12.85
CA MET A 52 -1.63 20.73 13.67
C MET A 52 -0.71 19.54 13.37
N ALA A 53 -1.27 18.34 13.17
CA ALA A 53 -0.45 17.17 12.83
C ALA A 53 0.28 17.32 11.49
N LYS A 54 -0.34 17.98 10.48
CA LYS A 54 0.32 18.29 9.21
C LYS A 54 1.46 19.29 9.37
N VAL A 55 1.27 20.31 10.21
CA VAL A 55 2.31 21.31 10.51
C VAL A 55 3.50 20.61 11.16
N VAL A 56 3.26 19.82 12.20
CA VAL A 56 4.30 19.05 12.90
C VAL A 56 5.02 18.08 11.95
N LEU A 57 4.29 17.41 11.05
CA LEU A 57 4.91 16.55 10.03
C LEU A 57 5.87 17.35 9.15
N LYS A 58 5.45 18.53 8.67
CA LYS A 58 6.27 19.39 7.82
C LYS A 58 7.50 19.93 8.55
N GLU A 59 7.35 20.33 9.80
CA GLU A 59 8.47 20.76 10.66
C GLU A 59 9.48 19.63 10.86
N LYS A 60 9.01 18.42 11.19
CA LYS A 60 9.86 17.23 11.30
C LYS A 60 10.61 16.93 10.00
N GLN A 61 9.92 17.00 8.86
CA GLN A 61 10.55 16.80 7.55
C GLN A 61 11.67 17.83 7.30
N GLN A 62 11.45 19.10 7.66
CA GLN A 62 12.46 20.14 7.52
C GLN A 62 13.67 19.91 8.43
N LEU A 63 13.42 19.59 9.71
CA LEU A 63 14.48 19.30 10.69
C LEU A 63 15.34 18.12 10.27
N LEU A 64 14.71 17.07 9.73
CA LEU A 64 15.38 15.85 9.27
C LEU A 64 15.90 15.94 7.83
N LYS A 65 15.70 17.08 7.15
CA LYS A 65 16.03 17.29 5.73
C LYS A 65 15.44 16.23 4.80
N LEU A 66 14.25 15.72 5.15
CA LEU A 66 13.50 14.77 4.34
C LEU A 66 12.71 15.48 3.25
N PRO A 67 12.39 14.78 2.15
CA PRO A 67 11.42 15.27 1.18
C PRO A 67 10.08 15.56 1.87
N GLN A 68 9.47 16.71 1.58
CA GLN A 68 8.20 17.13 2.20
C GLN A 68 7.00 16.46 1.52
N HIS A 69 6.94 15.13 1.60
CA HIS A 69 5.83 14.36 1.04
C HIS A 69 4.69 14.22 2.04
N MET A 70 3.46 14.29 1.54
CA MET A 70 2.30 13.92 2.36
C MET A 70 2.15 12.40 2.42
N LEU A 71 1.73 11.88 3.56
CA LEU A 71 1.46 10.45 3.73
C LEU A 71 0.38 9.97 2.75
N LEU A 72 0.52 8.75 2.24
CA LEU A 72 -0.42 8.12 1.32
C LEU A 72 -1.40 7.22 2.09
N LEU A 73 -2.63 7.07 1.60
CA LEU A 73 -3.53 6.04 2.10
C LEU A 73 -3.68 4.98 1.00
N ASP A 74 -3.62 3.71 1.37
CA ASP A 74 -3.80 2.63 0.42
C ASP A 74 -5.25 2.54 -0.07
N VAL A 75 -5.42 1.92 -1.23
CA VAL A 75 -6.70 1.66 -1.87
C VAL A 75 -6.81 0.15 -2.07
N ARG A 76 -7.74 -0.50 -1.38
CA ARG A 76 -7.86 -1.98 -1.36
C ARG A 76 -7.90 -2.62 -2.74
N THR A 77 -8.53 -1.97 -3.71
CA THR A 77 -8.65 -2.48 -5.09
C THR A 77 -7.40 -2.29 -5.94
N ARG A 78 -6.40 -1.53 -5.46
CA ARG A 78 -5.15 -1.25 -6.18
C ARG A 78 -3.97 -1.93 -5.49
N TRP A 79 -3.51 -3.02 -6.09
CA TRP A 79 -2.50 -3.90 -5.52
C TRP A 79 -1.22 -3.25 -5.00
N LYS A 80 -0.65 -2.30 -5.76
CA LYS A 80 0.59 -1.62 -5.36
C LYS A 80 0.41 -0.58 -4.24
N SER A 81 -0.83 -0.21 -3.91
CA SER A 81 -1.10 0.94 -3.05
C SER A 81 -0.69 0.71 -1.60
N LEU A 82 -0.83 -0.51 -1.07
CA LEU A 82 -0.42 -0.81 0.30
C LEU A 82 1.09 -0.72 0.48
N TYR A 83 1.84 -1.28 -0.48
CA TYR A 83 3.29 -1.15 -0.51
C TYR A 83 3.73 0.32 -0.55
N LEU A 84 3.16 1.13 -1.44
CA LEU A 84 3.50 2.55 -1.55
C LEU A 84 3.12 3.35 -0.29
N MET A 85 2.02 3.00 0.38
CA MET A 85 1.67 3.59 1.68
C MET A 85 2.73 3.28 2.73
N MET A 86 3.17 2.03 2.83
CA MET A 86 4.19 1.60 3.79
C MET A 86 5.54 2.24 3.50
N GLU A 87 5.99 2.22 2.25
CA GLU A 87 7.23 2.83 1.81
C GLU A 87 7.27 4.33 2.15
N ARG A 88 6.19 5.07 1.84
CA ARG A 88 6.08 6.49 2.20
C ARG A 88 6.04 6.70 3.72
N PHE A 89 5.40 5.81 4.46
CA PHE A 89 5.32 5.91 5.92
C PHE A 89 6.69 5.73 6.57
N CYS A 90 7.48 4.74 6.13
CA CYS A 90 8.85 4.53 6.60
C CYS A 90 9.77 5.70 6.24
N GLU A 91 9.73 6.18 4.98
CA GLU A 91 10.51 7.34 4.52
C GLU A 91 10.31 8.56 5.42
N GLN A 92 9.05 8.82 5.81
CA GLN A 92 8.66 10.05 6.51
C GLN A 92 8.80 9.96 8.04
N LEU A 93 8.97 8.76 8.57
CA LEU A 93 9.13 8.51 10.01
C LEU A 93 10.53 8.01 10.38
N GLN A 94 11.44 7.86 9.40
CA GLN A 94 12.78 7.30 9.57
C GLN A 94 12.77 5.95 10.30
N LEU A 95 11.85 5.06 9.90
CA LEU A 95 11.84 3.66 10.30
C LEU A 95 12.44 2.78 9.20
#